data_AF-A0A9D5RZL1-F1
#
_entry.id   AF-A0A9D5RZL1-F1
#
_cell.length_a   1.000
_cell.length_b   1.000
_cell.length_c   1.000
_cell.angle_alpha   90.00
_cell.angle_beta   90.00
_cell.angle_gamma   90.00
#
_symmetry.space_group_name_H-M   'P 1'
#
loop_
_entity.id
_entity.type
_entity.pdbx_description
1 polymer ?
#
loop_
_entity_poly.entity_id
_entity_poly.type
_entity_poly.pdbx_seq_one_letter_code
_entity_poly.pdbx_strand_id
1 'polypeptide(L)'
;MKKIVISFLLVITLMSMTLTTVRAGDIPESLMNSDDAQIFFGEVLSYHPNKENPSIEVAITEVIKGKVEKGTKHTYYNPNTIGDYNIRNGKVYLFTYYDNANSTDIFEVTTYNTKTLKLKHIQGSMWERFEKYINQGKYGEAKIDGIMPYTISIIDCVVGFIIGLGIIVAIIVYKKKKEFSFKNQLISSIIIITLFDILNVVYWQWIYTSIGFIICGLLWIINPVPPRKIEKNKNIKKIIRFAGLILIIIGIITRIYF
;
A
#
# COMPACT_ATOMS: atom_id res chain seq x y z
N MET A 1 32.18 -4.68 18.75
CA MET A 1 30.76 -4.31 19.00
C MET A 1 30.24 -3.18 18.10
N LYS A 2 30.79 -1.95 18.09
CA LYS A 2 30.26 -0.82 17.29
C LYS A 2 30.16 -1.06 15.77
N LYS A 3 31.13 -1.75 15.16
CA LYS A 3 31.12 -2.07 13.72
C LYS A 3 30.04 -3.11 13.35
N ILE A 4 29.79 -4.07 14.23
CA ILE A 4 28.78 -5.12 14.05
C ILE A 4 27.37 -4.50 14.13
N VAL A 5 27.14 -3.60 15.09
CA VAL A 5 25.84 -2.89 15.25
C VAL A 5 25.53 -2.00 14.03
N ILE A 6 26.52 -1.29 13.49
CA ILE A 6 26.34 -0.45 12.28
C ILE A 6 26.07 -1.33 11.05
N SER A 7 26.79 -2.45 10.89
CA SER A 7 26.54 -3.37 9.79
C SER A 7 25.15 -4.02 9.88
N PHE A 8 24.71 -4.37 11.09
CA PHE A 8 23.39 -4.96 11.34
C PHE A 8 22.26 -3.95 11.07
N LEU A 9 22.44 -2.68 11.45
CA LEU A 9 21.51 -1.59 11.14
C LEU A 9 21.41 -1.30 9.64
N LEU A 10 22.53 -1.34 8.93
CA LEU A 10 22.57 -1.10 7.49
C LEU A 10 21.89 -2.26 6.74
N VAL A 11 22.05 -3.50 7.22
CA VAL A 11 21.30 -4.67 6.72
C VAL A 11 19.80 -4.54 7.01
N ILE A 12 19.37 -4.11 8.20
CA ILE A 12 17.94 -3.90 8.51
C ILE A 12 17.33 -2.80 7.62
N THR A 13 18.06 -1.72 7.36
CA THR A 13 17.61 -0.61 6.50
C THR A 13 17.57 -1.03 5.02
N LEU A 14 18.47 -1.92 4.59
CA LEU A 14 18.42 -2.53 3.26
C LEU A 14 17.31 -3.59 3.15
N MET A 15 17.00 -4.31 4.23
CA MET A 15 15.91 -5.28 4.26
C MET A 15 14.52 -4.61 4.33
N SER A 16 14.40 -3.43 4.95
CA SER A 16 13.13 -2.68 4.91
C SER A 16 12.78 -2.15 3.51
N MET A 17 13.78 -1.97 2.63
CA MET A 17 13.57 -1.71 1.19
C MET A 17 13.08 -2.93 0.39
N THR A 18 13.04 -4.13 1.00
CA THR A 18 12.61 -5.37 0.33
C THR A 18 11.22 -5.86 0.77
N LEU A 19 10.52 -5.14 1.64
CA LEU A 19 9.23 -5.58 2.19
C LEU A 19 8.00 -5.11 1.41
N THR A 20 8.14 -4.28 0.38
CA THR A 20 7.04 -3.89 -0.51
C THR A 20 7.03 -4.75 -1.76
N THR A 21 6.92 -6.07 -1.58
CA THR A 21 6.25 -6.85 -2.61
C THR A 21 4.76 -6.55 -2.45
N VAL A 22 4.13 -5.88 -3.41
CA VAL A 22 2.75 -6.24 -3.75
C VAL A 22 2.84 -7.74 -4.02
N ARG A 23 2.49 -8.54 -3.01
CA ARG A 23 2.51 -9.98 -3.18
C ARG A 23 1.36 -10.23 -4.14
N ALA A 24 1.68 -10.72 -5.33
CA ALA A 24 0.69 -11.23 -6.27
C ALA A 24 -0.30 -12.21 -5.60
N GLY A 25 0.03 -12.74 -4.41
CA GLY A 25 -0.80 -13.57 -3.54
C GLY A 25 -1.96 -12.91 -2.78
N ASP A 26 -2.09 -11.58 -2.73
CA ASP A 26 -3.02 -10.88 -1.82
C ASP A 26 -4.19 -10.17 -2.54
N ILE A 27 -4.46 -10.55 -3.81
CA ILE A 27 -5.60 -10.05 -4.61
C ILE A 27 -6.94 -10.23 -3.88
N PRO A 28 -7.25 -11.38 -3.23
CA PRO A 28 -8.54 -11.57 -2.57
C PRO A 28 -8.76 -10.58 -1.41
N GLU A 29 -7.75 -10.39 -0.57
CA GLU A 29 -7.80 -9.49 0.57
C GLU A 29 -7.86 -8.02 0.13
N SER A 30 -7.13 -7.66 -0.92
CA SER A 30 -7.13 -6.31 -1.48
C SER A 30 -8.49 -5.94 -2.08
N LEU A 31 -9.19 -6.89 -2.71
CA LEU A 31 -10.53 -6.69 -3.27
C LEU A 31 -11.56 -6.46 -2.17
N MET A 32 -11.32 -7.02 -0.99
CA MET A 32 -12.20 -6.88 0.17
C MET A 32 -12.09 -5.48 0.80
N ASN A 33 -10.86 -4.99 0.93
CA ASN A 33 -10.53 -3.75 1.64
C ASN A 33 -10.68 -2.49 0.79
N SER A 34 -10.84 -2.61 -0.53
CA SER A 34 -11.07 -1.47 -1.41
C SER A 34 -12.56 -1.14 -1.54
N ASP A 35 -12.90 0.14 -1.41
CA ASP A 35 -14.25 0.66 -1.60
C ASP A 35 -14.66 0.77 -3.07
N ASP A 36 -13.68 0.97 -3.95
CA ASP A 36 -13.89 1.10 -5.39
C ASP A 36 -13.87 -0.25 -6.10
N ALA A 37 -13.41 -1.31 -5.40
CA ALA A 37 -13.40 -2.66 -5.95
C ALA A 37 -14.81 -3.19 -6.21
N GLN A 38 -14.95 -3.83 -7.36
CA GLN A 38 -16.19 -4.41 -7.85
C GLN A 38 -15.99 -5.89 -8.09
N ILE A 39 -16.97 -6.69 -7.68
CA ILE A 39 -17.04 -8.11 -7.96
C ILE A 39 -18.47 -8.39 -8.42
N PHE A 40 -18.62 -8.93 -9.63
CA PHE A 40 -19.94 -9.16 -10.21
C PHE A 40 -19.89 -10.26 -11.26
N PHE A 41 -21.05 -10.85 -11.54
CA PHE A 41 -21.26 -11.66 -12.72
C PHE A 41 -21.74 -10.76 -13.87
N GLY A 42 -21.19 -10.97 -15.06
CA GLY A 42 -21.54 -10.20 -16.24
C GLY A 42 -21.61 -11.07 -17.49
N GLU A 43 -22.63 -10.84 -18.32
CA GLU A 43 -22.73 -11.40 -19.67
C GLU A 43 -21.90 -10.57 -20.64
N VAL A 44 -21.02 -11.22 -21.40
CA VAL A 44 -20.18 -10.54 -22.39
C VAL A 44 -21.00 -10.18 -23.62
N LEU A 45 -21.16 -8.89 -23.88
CA LEU A 45 -21.86 -8.38 -25.07
C LEU A 45 -20.90 -8.28 -26.26
N SER A 46 -19.70 -7.74 -26.03
CA SER A 46 -18.66 -7.60 -27.03
C SER A 46 -17.27 -7.68 -26.38
N TYR A 47 -16.32 -8.28 -27.10
CA TYR A 47 -14.93 -8.44 -26.65
C TYR A 47 -13.95 -8.08 -27.75
N HIS A 48 -13.02 -7.17 -27.45
CA HIS A 48 -12.07 -6.62 -28.41
C HIS A 48 -10.64 -6.61 -27.86
N PRO A 49 -9.99 -7.78 -27.72
CA PRO A 49 -8.66 -7.88 -27.12
C PRO A 49 -7.54 -7.30 -28.00
N ASN A 50 -7.73 -7.27 -29.32
CA ASN A 50 -6.68 -6.92 -30.29
C ASN A 50 -6.72 -5.45 -30.74
N LYS A 51 -7.48 -4.59 -30.06
CA LYS A 51 -7.50 -3.15 -30.35
C LYS A 51 -6.36 -2.45 -29.62
N GLU A 52 -5.99 -1.25 -30.08
CA GLU A 52 -5.00 -0.38 -29.40
C GLU A 52 -5.35 -0.16 -27.92
N ASN A 53 -6.64 -0.08 -27.62
CA ASN A 53 -7.16 -0.13 -26.26
C ASN A 53 -8.07 -1.37 -26.10
N PRO A 54 -7.55 -2.50 -25.57
CA PRO A 54 -8.32 -3.70 -25.35
C PRO A 54 -9.51 -3.46 -24.41
N SER A 55 -10.68 -3.92 -24.81
CA SER A 55 -11.92 -3.65 -24.06
C SER A 55 -12.90 -4.82 -24.08
N ILE A 56 -13.74 -4.87 -23.05
CA ILE A 56 -14.86 -5.80 -22.93
C ILE A 56 -16.12 -5.04 -22.49
N GLU A 57 -17.21 -5.26 -23.21
CA GLU A 57 -18.53 -4.73 -22.84
C GLU A 57 -19.35 -5.84 -22.20
N VAL A 58 -19.94 -5.54 -21.04
CA VAL A 58 -20.67 -6.51 -20.24
C VAL A 58 -22.01 -5.96 -19.78
N ALA A 59 -23.02 -6.81 -19.75
CA ALA A 59 -24.27 -6.58 -19.03
C ALA A 59 -24.18 -7.24 -17.65
N ILE A 60 -24.33 -6.46 -16.59
CA ILE A 60 -24.20 -6.96 -15.22
C ILE A 60 -25.41 -7.83 -14.88
N THR A 61 -25.17 -9.10 -14.55
CA THR A 61 -26.24 -10.08 -14.26
C THR A 61 -26.47 -10.25 -12.76
N GLU A 62 -25.43 -10.08 -11.94
CA GLU A 62 -25.54 -10.15 -10.47
C GLU A 62 -24.36 -9.43 -9.82
N VAL A 63 -24.59 -8.72 -8.71
CA VAL A 63 -23.56 -7.93 -8.02
C VAL A 63 -23.18 -8.63 -6.72
N ILE A 64 -21.89 -8.85 -6.51
CA ILE A 64 -21.35 -9.43 -5.27
C ILE A 64 -20.79 -8.31 -4.38
N LYS A 65 -20.06 -7.35 -4.96
CA LYS A 65 -19.48 -6.17 -4.29
C LYS A 65 -19.36 -5.00 -5.26
N GLY A 66 -19.38 -3.79 -4.71
CA GLY A 66 -19.07 -2.55 -5.42
C GLY A 66 -20.29 -1.74 -5.83
N LYS A 67 -20.04 -0.50 -6.27
CA LYS A 67 -21.07 0.47 -6.69
C LYS A 67 -21.45 0.27 -8.16
N VAL A 68 -21.98 -0.90 -8.48
CA VAL A 68 -22.54 -1.23 -9.80
C VAL A 68 -23.94 -1.81 -9.63
N GLU A 69 -24.75 -1.68 -10.68
CA GLU A 69 -26.16 -2.07 -10.63
C GLU A 69 -26.44 -3.27 -11.55
N LYS A 70 -27.34 -4.14 -11.11
CA LYS A 70 -27.78 -5.26 -11.93
C LYS A 70 -28.58 -4.75 -13.13
N GLY A 71 -28.31 -5.29 -14.31
CA GLY A 71 -28.96 -4.95 -15.57
C GLY A 71 -28.33 -3.78 -16.32
N THR A 72 -27.35 -3.08 -15.75
CA THR A 72 -26.62 -2.02 -16.45
C THR A 72 -25.55 -2.59 -17.37
N LYS A 73 -25.16 -1.79 -18.36
CA LYS A 73 -24.09 -2.11 -19.31
C LYS A 73 -22.88 -1.25 -19.01
N HIS A 74 -21.71 -1.88 -19.00
CA HIS A 74 -20.44 -1.22 -18.73
C HIS A 74 -19.37 -1.70 -19.70
N THR A 75 -18.45 -0.81 -20.06
CA THR A 75 -17.24 -1.15 -20.80
C THR A 75 -16.05 -1.07 -19.85
N TYR A 76 -15.32 -2.17 -19.76
CA TYR A 76 -14.07 -2.26 -19.00
C TYR A 76 -12.89 -2.35 -19.96
N TYR A 77 -11.78 -1.74 -19.56
CA TYR A 77 -10.54 -1.70 -20.32
C TYR A 77 -9.50 -2.62 -19.71
N ASN A 78 -8.51 -2.98 -20.52
CA ASN A 78 -7.45 -3.90 -20.12
C ASN A 78 -7.98 -5.24 -19.52
N PRO A 79 -8.87 -5.95 -20.24
CA PRO A 79 -9.40 -7.23 -19.79
C PRO A 79 -8.29 -8.28 -19.71
N ASN A 80 -8.25 -9.02 -18.62
CA ASN A 80 -7.26 -10.05 -18.34
C ASN A 80 -7.96 -11.36 -17.96
N THR A 81 -7.77 -12.40 -18.78
CA THR A 81 -8.33 -13.72 -18.50
C THR A 81 -7.43 -14.46 -17.51
N ILE A 82 -7.94 -14.78 -16.33
CA ILE A 82 -7.19 -15.58 -15.36
C ILE A 82 -7.43 -17.07 -15.67
N GLY A 83 -6.39 -17.77 -16.08
CA GLY A 83 -6.48 -19.16 -16.56
C GLY A 83 -6.53 -19.27 -18.08
N ASP A 84 -6.40 -20.49 -18.59
CA ASP A 84 -6.30 -20.76 -20.03
C ASP A 84 -7.67 -21.08 -20.65
N TYR A 85 -8.39 -20.04 -21.09
CA TYR A 85 -9.64 -20.17 -21.83
C TYR A 85 -9.95 -18.92 -22.67
N ASN A 86 -10.82 -19.09 -23.67
CA ASN A 86 -11.27 -18.00 -24.53
C ASN A 86 -12.60 -17.40 -24.06
N ILE A 87 -12.69 -16.07 -24.09
CA ILE A 87 -13.93 -15.32 -23.86
C ILE A 87 -14.91 -15.53 -25.02
N ARG A 88 -16.18 -15.72 -24.69
CA ARG A 88 -17.27 -15.91 -25.66
C ARG A 88 -18.38 -14.89 -25.41
N ASN A 89 -18.84 -14.24 -26.48
CA ASN A 89 -20.02 -13.37 -26.41
C ASN A 89 -21.25 -14.19 -26.02
N GLY A 90 -22.16 -13.59 -25.25
CA GLY A 90 -23.37 -14.23 -24.70
C GLY A 90 -23.12 -15.17 -23.51
N LYS A 91 -21.87 -15.32 -23.05
CA LYS A 91 -21.54 -16.13 -21.87
C LYS A 91 -21.33 -15.24 -20.65
N VAL A 92 -21.76 -15.72 -19.49
CA VAL A 92 -21.56 -15.06 -18.20
C VAL A 92 -20.26 -15.54 -17.55
N TYR A 93 -19.47 -14.57 -17.08
CA TYR A 93 -18.22 -14.76 -16.34
C TYR A 93 -18.25 -13.98 -15.01
N LEU A 94 -17.35 -14.33 -14.10
CA LEU A 94 -17.08 -13.56 -12.89
C LEU A 94 -16.02 -12.51 -13.22
N PHE A 95 -16.28 -11.26 -12.85
CA PHE A 95 -15.39 -10.12 -13.06
C PHE A 95 -14.92 -9.56 -11.73
N THR A 96 -13.65 -9.14 -11.69
CA THR A 96 -13.13 -8.28 -10.64
C THR A 96 -12.49 -7.05 -11.25
N TYR A 97 -12.86 -5.89 -10.73
CA TYR A 97 -12.33 -4.60 -11.16
C TYR A 97 -11.91 -3.80 -9.93
N TYR A 98 -10.76 -3.12 -10.00
CA TYR A 98 -10.25 -2.23 -8.95
C TYR A 98 -10.41 -0.77 -9.33
N ASP A 99 -9.72 -0.37 -10.39
CA ASP A 99 -9.67 0.98 -10.91
C ASP A 99 -9.19 0.95 -12.38
N ASN A 100 -9.02 2.13 -12.98
CA ASN A 100 -8.60 2.27 -14.37
C ASN A 100 -7.10 1.97 -14.62
N ALA A 101 -6.27 1.87 -13.58
CA ALA A 101 -4.85 1.57 -13.70
C ALA A 101 -4.58 0.05 -13.70
N ASN A 102 -5.52 -0.74 -13.16
CA ASN A 102 -5.41 -2.18 -13.04
C ASN A 102 -6.17 -2.91 -14.16
N SER A 103 -5.76 -4.15 -14.43
CA SER A 103 -6.52 -5.02 -15.33
C SER A 103 -7.86 -5.40 -14.74
N THR A 104 -8.85 -5.60 -15.62
CA THR A 104 -10.11 -6.22 -15.23
C THR A 104 -9.96 -7.73 -15.35
N ASP A 105 -9.83 -8.41 -14.20
CA ASP A 105 -9.63 -9.85 -14.20
C ASP A 105 -10.95 -10.60 -14.41
N ILE A 106 -10.91 -11.61 -15.27
CA ILE A 106 -12.07 -12.36 -15.73
C ILE A 106 -11.86 -13.84 -15.41
N PHE A 107 -12.88 -14.46 -14.81
CA PHE A 107 -12.84 -15.86 -14.38
C PHE A 107 -14.00 -16.65 -14.97
N GLU A 108 -13.70 -17.83 -15.51
CA GLU A 108 -14.71 -18.82 -15.79
C GLU A 108 -15.05 -19.60 -14.51
N VAL A 109 -16.34 -19.76 -14.23
CA VAL A 109 -16.84 -20.43 -13.02
C VAL A 109 -17.67 -21.66 -13.35
N THR A 110 -17.78 -22.59 -12.41
CA THR A 110 -18.62 -23.80 -12.53
C THR A 110 -20.12 -23.51 -12.44
N THR A 111 -20.50 -22.53 -11.63
CA THR A 111 -21.89 -22.11 -11.40
C THR A 111 -21.93 -20.63 -11.01
N TYR A 112 -23.07 -19.99 -11.24
CA TYR A 112 -23.33 -18.60 -10.84
C TYR A 112 -23.89 -18.48 -9.42
N ASN A 113 -24.15 -19.61 -8.75
CA ASN A 113 -24.52 -19.61 -7.34
C ASN A 113 -23.28 -19.34 -6.49
N THR A 114 -23.24 -18.17 -5.84
CA THR A 114 -22.09 -17.72 -5.06
C THR A 114 -21.71 -18.64 -3.93
N LYS A 115 -22.60 -19.51 -3.40
CA LYS A 115 -22.28 -20.40 -2.27
C LYS A 115 -21.52 -21.66 -2.67
N THR A 116 -21.59 -22.04 -3.94
CA THR A 116 -21.06 -23.31 -4.44
C THR A 116 -20.20 -23.15 -5.68
N LEU A 117 -19.92 -21.91 -6.10
CA LEU A 117 -19.09 -21.63 -7.26
C LEU A 117 -17.68 -22.17 -7.02
N LYS A 118 -17.07 -22.60 -8.13
CA LYS A 118 -15.64 -22.86 -8.21
C LYS A 118 -15.03 -22.15 -9.40
N LEU A 119 -13.80 -21.68 -9.23
CA LEU A 119 -13.03 -21.11 -10.32
C LEU A 119 -12.50 -22.23 -11.22
N LYS A 120 -12.66 -22.10 -12.53
CA LYS A 120 -12.12 -23.05 -13.51
C LYS A 120 -10.72 -22.63 -13.97
N HIS A 121 -9.96 -23.58 -14.50
CA HIS A 121 -8.68 -23.36 -15.19
C HIS A 121 -7.57 -22.76 -14.31
N ILE A 122 -7.76 -22.73 -13.00
CA ILE A 122 -6.85 -22.09 -12.05
C ILE A 122 -6.79 -22.92 -10.78
N GLN A 123 -5.60 -23.03 -10.19
CA GLN A 123 -5.36 -23.68 -8.90
C GLN A 123 -4.36 -22.86 -8.08
N GLY A 124 -4.37 -23.08 -6.76
CA GLY A 124 -3.42 -22.45 -5.85
C GLY A 124 -4.11 -21.77 -4.67
N SER A 125 -3.37 -21.64 -3.57
CA SER A 125 -3.89 -21.19 -2.28
C SER A 125 -4.51 -19.79 -2.31
N MET A 126 -4.11 -18.92 -3.24
CA MET A 126 -4.74 -17.61 -3.43
C MET A 126 -6.18 -17.74 -3.95
N TRP A 127 -6.36 -18.53 -5.01
CA TRP A 127 -7.65 -18.70 -5.68
C TRP A 127 -8.63 -19.51 -4.83
N GLU A 128 -8.12 -20.45 -4.04
CA GLU A 128 -8.90 -21.14 -3.01
C GLU A 128 -9.42 -20.18 -1.94
N ARG A 129 -8.63 -19.18 -1.51
CA ARG A 129 -9.11 -18.13 -0.60
C ARG A 129 -10.14 -17.24 -1.27
N PHE A 130 -9.91 -16.85 -2.53
CA PHE A 130 -10.86 -16.05 -3.30
C PHE A 130 -12.23 -16.73 -3.39
N GLU A 131 -12.25 -18.00 -3.80
CA GLU A 131 -13.44 -18.84 -3.85
C GLU A 131 -14.11 -18.94 -2.48
N LYS A 132 -13.33 -19.23 -1.43
CA LYS A 132 -13.85 -19.33 -0.05
C LYS A 132 -14.51 -18.02 0.40
N TYR A 133 -13.94 -16.86 0.11
CA TYR A 133 -14.49 -15.57 0.52
C TYR A 133 -15.78 -15.23 -0.21
N ILE A 134 -15.90 -15.58 -1.51
CA ILE A 134 -17.17 -15.44 -2.23
C ILE A 134 -18.22 -16.39 -1.65
N ASN A 135 -17.86 -17.67 -1.44
CA ASN A 135 -18.76 -18.69 -0.91
C ASN A 135 -19.27 -18.38 0.50
N GLN A 136 -18.48 -17.65 1.29
CA GLN A 136 -18.83 -17.17 2.62
C GLN A 136 -19.57 -15.83 2.63
N GLY A 137 -19.76 -15.17 1.48
CA GLY A 137 -20.44 -13.88 1.38
C GLY A 137 -19.63 -12.69 1.89
N LYS A 138 -18.34 -12.86 2.21
CA LYS A 138 -17.51 -11.83 2.86
C LYS A 138 -17.39 -10.53 2.07
N TYR A 139 -17.38 -10.62 0.75
CA TYR A 139 -17.33 -9.43 -0.11
C TYR A 139 -18.62 -8.60 -0.09
N GLY A 140 -19.77 -9.23 0.14
CA GLY A 140 -21.04 -8.53 0.28
C GLY A 140 -21.25 -7.95 1.68
N GLU A 141 -20.68 -8.59 2.70
CA GLU A 141 -20.61 -8.06 4.08
C GLU A 141 -19.66 -6.87 4.20
N ALA A 142 -18.62 -6.84 3.37
CA ALA A 142 -17.73 -5.69 3.19
C ALA A 142 -18.46 -4.54 2.45
N LYS A 143 -19.54 -4.00 3.03
CA LYS A 143 -20.22 -2.79 2.54
C LYS A 143 -19.73 -1.55 3.30
N ILE A 144 -19.13 -0.63 2.55
CA ILE A 144 -19.67 0.70 2.20
C ILE A 144 -20.13 1.48 3.44
N ASP A 145 -19.18 1.98 4.23
CA ASP A 145 -19.39 3.11 5.14
C ASP A 145 -19.41 4.41 4.33
N GLY A 146 -20.47 4.59 3.54
CA GLY A 146 -20.90 5.92 3.14
C GLY A 146 -21.31 6.66 4.42
N ILE A 147 -20.39 7.47 4.95
CA ILE A 147 -20.37 8.15 6.25
C ILE A 147 -19.72 7.28 7.34
N MET A 148 -18.39 7.31 7.43
CA MET A 148 -17.72 7.02 8.71
C MET A 148 -18.09 8.13 9.71
N PRO A 149 -18.78 7.86 10.83
CA PRO A 149 -18.46 8.58 12.04
C PRO A 149 -17.00 8.20 12.34
N TYR A 150 -16.09 9.18 12.35
CA TYR A 150 -14.76 9.00 12.92
C TYR A 150 -14.92 8.63 14.40
N THR A 151 -15.22 7.36 14.70
CA THR A 151 -14.94 6.79 16.01
C THR A 151 -13.44 6.60 16.03
N ILE A 152 -12.74 7.59 16.60
CA ILE A 152 -11.30 7.56 16.85
C ILE A 152 -10.98 6.18 17.42
N SER A 153 -10.39 5.33 16.58
CA SER A 153 -10.03 3.98 16.97
C SER A 153 -8.93 4.09 18.03
N ILE A 154 -8.85 3.13 18.95
CA ILE A 154 -7.69 3.02 19.89
C ILE A 154 -6.37 3.13 19.11
N ILE A 155 -6.40 2.67 17.87
CA ILE A 155 -5.32 2.71 16.89
C ILE A 155 -4.99 4.16 16.45
N ASP A 156 -5.99 5.01 16.16
CA ASP A 156 -5.78 6.45 15.85
C ASP A 156 -5.22 7.22 17.05
N CYS A 157 -5.66 6.87 18.26
CA CYS A 157 -5.08 7.39 19.51
C CYS A 157 -3.60 6.99 19.65
N VAL A 158 -3.23 5.77 19.26
CA VAL A 158 -1.83 5.29 19.27
C VAL A 158 -1.00 6.01 18.21
N VAL A 159 -1.54 6.26 17.01
CA VAL A 159 -0.87 7.06 15.96
C VAL A 159 -0.63 8.49 16.44
N GLY A 160 -1.67 9.15 16.96
CA GLY A 160 -1.55 10.49 17.53
C GLY A 160 -0.54 10.56 18.67
N PHE A 161 -0.48 9.52 19.50
CA PHE A 161 0.49 9.40 20.59
C PHE A 161 1.93 9.20 20.10
N ILE A 162 2.16 8.38 19.06
CA ILE A 162 3.51 8.15 18.49
C ILE A 162 4.02 9.38 17.73
N ILE A 163 3.15 10.02 16.93
CA ILE A 163 3.48 11.29 16.25
C ILE A 163 3.74 12.38 17.29
N GLY A 164 2.90 12.47 18.32
CA GLY A 164 3.08 13.37 19.46
C GLY A 164 4.41 13.13 20.19
N LEU A 165 4.79 11.87 20.42
CA LEU A 165 6.09 11.50 21.00
C LEU A 165 7.26 11.89 20.10
N GLY A 166 7.17 11.68 18.78
CA GLY A 166 8.20 12.10 17.83
C GLY A 166 8.40 13.61 17.84
N ILE A 167 7.30 14.38 17.90
CA ILE A 167 7.33 15.84 18.02
C ILE A 167 7.87 16.27 19.38
N ILE A 168 7.46 15.63 20.48
CA ILE A 168 7.97 15.91 21.83
C ILE A 168 9.46 15.62 21.92
N VAL A 169 9.95 14.52 21.33
CA VAL A 169 11.39 14.22 21.25
C VAL A 169 12.10 15.30 20.44
N ALA A 170 11.57 15.72 19.29
CA ALA A 170 12.14 16.81 18.50
C ALA A 170 12.17 18.15 19.27
N ILE A 171 11.13 18.46 20.04
CA ILE A 171 11.05 19.66 20.91
C ILE A 171 12.04 19.56 22.08
N ILE A 172 12.16 18.40 22.74
CA ILE A 172 13.14 18.17 23.82
C ILE A 172 14.55 18.33 23.27
N VAL A 173 14.82 17.79 22.09
CA VAL A 173 16.07 17.96 21.35
C VAL A 173 16.36 19.44 21.05
N TYR A 174 15.35 20.18 20.62
CA TYR A 174 15.45 21.61 20.34
C TYR A 174 15.70 22.45 21.60
N LYS A 175 15.00 22.14 22.70
CA LYS A 175 15.11 22.87 23.98
C LYS A 175 16.43 22.61 24.69
N LYS A 176 17.03 21.42 24.53
CA LYS A 176 18.31 21.02 25.15
C LYS A 176 19.53 21.41 24.32
N LYS A 177 19.48 22.60 23.70
CA LYS A 177 20.48 23.19 22.77
C LYS A 177 21.94 23.14 23.23
N LYS A 178 22.21 22.85 24.51
CA LYS A 178 23.55 22.80 25.10
C LYS A 178 24.32 21.49 24.90
N GLU A 179 23.67 20.35 24.60
CA GLU A 179 24.36 19.04 24.54
C GLU A 179 23.83 18.06 23.48
N PHE A 180 23.14 18.53 22.45
CA PHE A 180 22.68 17.61 21.40
C PHE A 180 23.87 17.19 20.52
N SER A 181 24.44 16.01 20.83
CA SER A 181 25.59 15.48 20.11
C SER A 181 25.18 14.83 18.78
N PHE A 182 26.10 14.76 17.82
CA PHE A 182 25.89 14.04 16.55
C PHE A 182 25.41 12.59 16.77
N LYS A 183 25.92 11.93 17.82
CA LYS A 183 25.49 10.58 18.20
C LYS A 183 24.00 10.54 18.54
N ASN A 184 23.54 11.50 19.34
CA ASN A 184 22.14 11.56 19.74
C ASN A 184 21.24 11.92 18.55
N GLN A 185 21.69 12.82 17.67
CA GLN A 185 20.98 13.15 16.42
C GLN A 185 20.80 11.94 15.50
N LEU A 186 21.86 11.13 15.35
CA LEU A 186 21.81 9.90 14.58
C LEU A 186 20.86 8.88 15.20
N ILE A 187 20.95 8.65 16.51
CA ILE A 187 20.06 7.71 17.23
C ILE A 187 18.60 8.15 17.12
N SER A 188 18.31 9.45 17.32
CA SER A 188 16.96 9.98 17.16
C SER A 188 16.42 9.78 15.74
N SER A 189 17.26 9.98 14.72
CA SER A 189 16.85 9.76 13.32
C SER A 189 16.49 8.30 13.05
N ILE A 190 17.28 7.36 13.60
CA ILE A 190 17.00 5.92 13.49
C ILE A 190 15.68 5.58 14.17
N ILE A 191 15.47 6.05 15.40
CA ILE A 191 14.23 5.81 16.15
C ILE A 191 13.02 6.31 15.37
N ILE A 192 13.10 7.53 14.82
CA ILE A 192 12.02 8.10 14.01
C ILE A 192 11.72 7.19 12.81
N ILE A 193 12.72 6.84 12.00
CA ILE A 193 12.51 5.99 10.81
C ILE A 193 11.90 4.65 11.20
N THR A 194 12.47 3.96 12.21
CA THR A 194 11.96 2.67 12.67
C THR A 194 10.51 2.74 13.16
N LEU A 195 10.14 3.79 13.90
CA LEU A 195 8.75 3.96 14.36
C LEU A 195 7.80 4.14 13.17
N PHE A 196 8.18 4.97 12.20
CA PHE A 196 7.37 5.21 11.01
C PHE A 196 7.31 4.00 10.07
N ASP A 197 8.35 3.17 10.02
CA ASP A 197 8.33 1.89 9.31
C ASP A 197 7.42 0.85 10.00
N ILE A 198 7.42 0.81 11.33
CA ILE A 198 6.46 -0.02 12.08
C ILE A 198 5.02 0.43 11.77
N LEU A 199 4.76 1.74 11.72
CA LEU A 199 3.46 2.27 11.31
C LEU A 199 3.13 1.84 9.87
N ASN A 200 4.07 1.97 8.93
CA ASN A 200 3.86 1.52 7.56
C ASN A 200 3.42 0.03 7.51
N VAL A 201 4.09 -0.86 8.23
CA VAL A 201 3.73 -2.29 8.29
C VAL A 201 2.36 -2.53 8.96
N VAL A 202 2.05 -1.80 10.05
CA VAL A 202 0.79 -1.98 10.79
C VAL A 202 -0.41 -1.50 9.97
N TYR A 203 -0.28 -0.39 9.25
CA TYR A 203 -1.38 0.24 8.52
C TYR A 203 -1.43 -0.06 7.04
N TRP A 204 -0.40 -0.73 6.51
CA TRP A 204 -0.26 -0.95 5.06
C TRP A 204 -0.30 0.35 4.26
N GLN A 205 0.14 1.46 4.86
CA GLN A 205 0.16 2.78 4.24
C GLN A 205 1.59 3.29 4.13
N TRP A 206 2.11 3.32 2.91
CA TRP A 206 3.47 3.75 2.59
C TRP A 206 3.78 5.20 3.00
N ILE A 207 2.74 6.03 3.19
CA ILE A 207 2.88 7.44 3.58
C ILE A 207 3.65 7.63 4.90
N TYR A 208 3.58 6.65 5.82
CA TYR A 208 4.25 6.76 7.12
C TYR A 208 5.77 6.75 6.97
N THR A 209 6.34 5.83 6.19
CA THR A 209 7.78 5.78 5.93
C THR A 209 8.25 7.10 5.28
N SER A 210 7.50 7.63 4.31
CA SER A 210 7.78 8.94 3.68
C SER A 210 7.84 10.08 4.71
N ILE A 211 6.87 10.14 5.63
CA ILE A 211 6.84 11.15 6.71
C ILE A 211 8.06 11.00 7.63
N GLY A 212 8.44 9.76 7.99
CA GLY A 212 9.63 9.49 8.80
C GLY A 212 10.92 10.03 8.17
N PHE A 213 11.12 9.79 6.86
CA PHE A 213 12.26 10.33 6.11
C PHE A 213 12.27 11.85 6.05
N ILE A 214 11.10 12.49 5.84
CA ILE A 214 10.98 13.95 5.80
C ILE A 214 11.31 14.57 7.17
N ILE A 215 10.76 14.03 8.26
CA ILE A 215 11.03 14.52 9.62
C ILE A 215 12.53 14.40 9.95
N CYS A 216 13.14 13.26 9.62
CA CYS A 216 14.58 13.08 9.76
C CYS A 216 15.38 14.09 8.93
N GLY A 217 15.04 14.27 7.66
CA GLY A 217 15.71 15.24 6.80
C GLY A 217 15.65 16.67 7.36
N LEU A 218 14.47 17.09 7.84
CA LEU A 218 14.27 18.39 8.50
C LEU A 218 15.13 18.53 9.77
N LEU A 219 15.23 17.49 10.58
CA LEU A 219 16.07 17.46 11.79
C LEU A 219 17.55 17.75 11.45
N TRP A 220 18.07 17.18 10.35
CA TRP A 220 19.44 17.42 9.87
C TRP A 220 19.65 18.80 9.21
N ILE A 221 18.62 19.35 8.56
CA ILE A 221 18.68 20.69 7.95
C ILE A 221 18.65 21.79 9.01
N ILE A 222 17.69 21.70 9.94
CA ILE A 222 17.42 22.72 10.96
C ILE A 222 18.55 22.77 11.98
N ASN A 223 19.02 21.60 12.44
CA ASN A 223 20.06 21.50 13.48
C ASN A 223 21.22 20.60 13.03
N PRO A 224 22.11 21.05 12.13
CA PRO A 224 23.23 20.23 11.69
C PRO A 224 24.30 20.16 12.78
N VAL A 225 24.34 19.06 13.54
CA VAL A 225 25.39 18.81 14.54
C VAL A 225 26.53 18.02 13.89
N PRO A 226 27.74 18.57 13.73
CA PRO A 226 28.85 17.82 13.15
C PRO A 226 29.48 16.82 14.13
N PRO A 227 30.13 15.76 13.64
CA PRO A 227 30.97 14.91 14.48
C PRO A 227 32.18 15.71 15.00
N ARG A 228 32.45 15.64 16.32
CA ARG A 228 33.52 16.42 17.00
C ARG A 228 34.88 16.35 16.31
N LYS A 229 35.22 15.21 15.70
CA LYS A 229 36.53 15.00 15.03
C LYS A 229 36.73 15.88 13.78
N ILE A 230 35.65 16.30 13.14
CA ILE A 230 35.68 17.02 11.85
C ILE A 230 34.94 18.36 11.92
N GLU A 231 34.53 18.78 13.11
CA GLU A 231 33.79 20.02 13.36
C GLU A 231 34.57 21.29 12.92
N LYS A 232 35.90 21.24 12.93
CA LYS A 232 36.76 22.35 12.47
C LYS A 232 36.64 22.64 10.98
N ASN A 233 36.11 21.71 10.17
CA ASN A 233 35.91 21.93 8.75
C ASN A 233 34.68 22.82 8.52
N LYS A 234 34.90 24.04 8.00
CA LYS A 234 33.83 25.02 7.75
C LYS A 234 32.71 24.51 6.82
N ASN A 235 32.98 23.52 5.98
CA ASN A 235 32.01 22.97 5.04
C ASN A 235 31.16 21.82 5.61
N ILE A 236 31.52 21.24 6.76
CA ILE A 236 30.86 20.03 7.25
C ILE A 236 29.37 20.25 7.54
N LYS A 237 28.99 21.42 8.04
CA LYS A 237 27.59 21.76 8.30
C LYS A 237 26.78 21.86 7.01
N LYS A 238 27.38 22.32 5.91
CA LYS A 238 26.73 22.34 4.59
C LYS A 238 26.48 20.93 4.07
N ILE A 239 27.47 20.04 4.20
CA ILE A 239 27.35 18.63 3.82
C ILE A 239 26.24 17.94 4.60
N ILE A 240 26.15 18.18 5.91
CA ILE A 240 25.10 17.60 6.76
C ILE A 240 23.70 18.08 6.35
N ARG A 241 23.54 19.38 6.06
CA ARG A 241 22.28 19.92 5.55
C ARG A 241 21.90 19.31 4.20
N PHE A 242 22.88 19.11 3.32
CA PHE A 242 22.67 18.46 2.04
C PHE A 242 22.23 17.00 2.20
N ALA A 243 22.82 16.26 3.14
CA ALA A 243 22.36 14.91 3.48
C ALA A 243 20.91 14.92 4.00
N GLY A 244 20.53 15.91 4.82
CA GLY A 244 19.14 16.11 5.24
C GLY A 244 18.19 16.36 4.05
N LEU A 245 18.63 17.12 3.04
CA LEU A 245 17.86 17.39 1.83
C LEU A 245 17.67 16.12 0.97
N ILE A 246 18.70 15.28 0.87
CA ILE A 246 18.59 13.96 0.22
C ILE A 246 17.54 13.09 0.92
N LEU A 247 17.49 13.07 2.26
CA LEU A 247 16.48 12.31 3.00
C LEU A 247 15.06 12.79 2.71
N ILE A 248 14.84 14.11 2.59
CA ILE A 248 13.53 14.66 2.18
C ILE A 248 13.18 14.19 0.77
N ILE A 249 14.13 14.26 -0.17
CA ILE A 249 13.91 13.81 -1.55
C ILE A 249 13.56 12.32 -1.59
N ILE A 250 14.26 11.47 -0.82
CA ILE A 250 13.93 10.03 -0.70
C ILE A 250 12.51 9.85 -0.17
N GLY A 251 12.11 10.60 0.86
CA GLY A 251 10.75 10.58 1.40
C GLY A 251 9.68 11.00 0.38
N ILE A 252 10.01 11.93 -0.53
CA ILE A 252 9.10 12.36 -1.60
C ILE A 252 9.06 11.34 -2.75
N ILE A 253 10.20 10.75 -3.14
CA ILE A 253 10.29 9.81 -4.26
C ILE A 253 9.66 8.45 -3.91
N THR A 254 9.77 8.01 -2.66
CA THR A 254 9.15 6.75 -2.20
C THR A 254 7.64 6.70 -2.41
N ARG A 255 6.97 7.86 -2.59
CA ARG A 255 5.56 7.99 -3.00
C ARG A 255 5.27 7.59 -4.46
N ILE A 256 6.27 7.72 -5.34
CA ILE A 256 6.05 7.70 -6.80
C ILE A 256 6.29 6.29 -7.39
N TYR A 257 7.05 5.45 -6.70
CA TYR A 257 7.53 4.17 -7.24
C TYR A 257 6.97 2.92 -6.55
N PHE A 258 6.04 3.06 -5.60
CA PHE A 258 5.42 1.97 -4.83
C PHE A 258 3.97 2.30 -4.50
#